data_AF-A0A1H0TE32-F1
#
_entry.id   AF-A0A1H0TE32-F1
#
_cell.length_a   1.000
_cell.length_b   1.000
_cell.length_c   1.000
_cell.angle_alpha   90.00
_cell.angle_beta   90.00
_cell.angle_gamma   90.00
#
_symmetry.space_group_name_H-M   'P 1'
#
loop_
_entity.id
_entity.type
_entity.pdbx_description
1 polymer ?
#
loop_
_entity_poly.entity_id
_entity_poly.type
_entity_poly.pdbx_seq_one_letter_code
_entity_poly.pdbx_strand_id
1 'polypeptide(L)'
;MRCLAGWALATPTGVDAENSPHRVYRLEFHKASFLQRVTHPRFKMPYVVQLYRIEPKTLLGRSEVVDLWMNGDIEWQLDAPIQANKVYVGRDVVFKNIPSECTEGAPIPGCPNTRP
;
A
#
# COMPACT_ATOMS: atom_id res chain seq x y z
N MET A 1 4.62 36.59 17.57
CA MET A 1 4.07 35.22 17.54
C MET A 1 3.91 34.76 16.10
N ARG A 2 4.60 33.70 15.66
CA ARG A 2 4.41 33.06 14.34
C ARG A 2 3.59 31.78 14.53
N CYS A 3 2.45 31.69 13.84
CA CYS A 3 1.54 30.54 13.85
C CYS A 3 2.20 29.32 13.20
N LEU A 4 2.84 28.46 14.01
CA LEU A 4 3.41 27.18 13.58
C LEU A 4 2.44 25.99 13.83
N ALA A 5 1.25 26.24 14.37
CA ALA A 5 0.35 25.18 14.86
C ALA A 5 -0.47 24.45 13.78
N GLY A 6 -0.47 24.92 12.52
CA GLY A 6 -1.31 24.34 11.46
C GLY A 6 -0.78 23.06 10.82
N TRP A 7 0.53 22.79 10.92
CA TRP A 7 1.17 21.70 10.16
C TRP A 7 1.20 20.36 10.91
N ALA A 8 1.20 20.36 12.24
CA ALA A 8 1.30 19.14 13.04
C ALA A 8 0.01 18.29 13.05
N LEU A 9 -1.13 18.85 12.64
CA LEU A 9 -2.41 18.14 12.56
C LEU A 9 -2.61 17.35 11.25
N ALA A 10 -1.72 17.57 10.26
CA ALA A 10 -1.82 16.94 8.95
C ALA A 10 -0.95 15.67 8.80
N THR A 11 -0.08 15.37 9.77
CA THR A 11 0.80 14.20 9.73
C THR A 11 0.11 12.96 10.34
N PRO A 12 -0.14 11.90 9.55
CA PRO A 12 -0.73 10.65 10.03
C PRO A 12 0.12 10.05 11.16
N THR A 13 -0.49 9.84 12.33
CA THR A 13 0.20 9.45 13.58
C THR A 13 0.37 7.94 13.75
N GLY A 14 -0.01 7.14 12.76
CA GLY A 14 0.23 5.70 12.74
C GLY A 14 0.42 5.27 11.30
N VAL A 15 1.64 4.85 10.98
CA VAL A 15 1.97 4.20 9.73
C VAL A 15 2.14 2.72 10.07
N ASP A 16 1.05 1.96 9.88
CA ASP A 16 1.18 0.52 9.79
C ASP A 16 1.71 0.20 8.39
N ALA A 17 2.50 -0.85 8.24
CA ALA A 17 3.05 -1.20 6.95
C ALA A 17 3.22 -2.70 6.77
N GLU A 18 2.99 -3.14 5.55
CA GLU A 18 3.13 -4.53 5.15
C GLU A 18 4.03 -4.61 3.93
N ASN A 19 5.00 -5.52 3.97
CA ASN A 19 5.85 -5.78 2.82
C ASN A 19 5.26 -6.92 2.01
N SER A 20 5.48 -6.86 0.70
CA SER A 20 5.16 -7.96 -0.19
C SER A 20 5.99 -9.23 0.12
N PRO A 21 5.60 -10.40 -0.41
CA PRO A 21 6.26 -11.68 -0.12
C PRO A 21 7.77 -11.65 -0.33
N HIS A 22 8.24 -10.99 -1.39
CA HIS A 22 9.66 -10.87 -1.69
C HIS A 22 10.29 -9.54 -1.25
N ARG A 23 9.56 -8.71 -0.50
CA ARG A 23 10.02 -7.40 0.02
C ARG A 23 10.53 -6.46 -1.08
N VAL A 24 9.94 -6.52 -2.28
CA VAL A 24 10.19 -5.57 -3.37
C VAL A 24 9.28 -4.36 -3.22
N TYR A 25 8.04 -4.58 -2.77
CA TYR A 25 7.04 -3.55 -2.54
C TYR A 25 6.65 -3.46 -1.06
N ARG A 26 6.12 -2.29 -0.70
CA ARG A 26 5.62 -2.00 0.65
C ARG A 26 4.31 -1.23 0.56
N LEU A 27 3.30 -1.73 1.26
CA LEU A 27 2.09 -0.99 1.55
C LEU A 27 2.29 -0.20 2.84
N GLU A 28 1.93 1.07 2.81
CA GLU A 28 1.87 1.93 3.98
C GLU A 28 0.43 2.39 4.20
N PHE A 29 -0.06 2.19 5.43
CA PHE A 29 -1.40 2.51 5.88
C PHE A 29 -1.36 3.79 6.70
N HIS A 30 -1.79 4.88 6.10
CA HIS A 30 -1.79 6.20 6.74
C HIS A 30 -3.17 6.51 7.28
N LYS A 31 -3.30 6.70 8.61
CA LYS A 31 -4.57 7.17 9.21
C LYS A 31 -5.05 8.44 8.51
N ALA A 32 -6.34 8.47 8.15
CA ALA A 32 -6.93 9.68 7.58
C ALA A 32 -6.79 10.85 8.56
N SER A 33 -6.43 12.03 8.03
CA SER A 33 -6.34 13.27 8.80
C SER A 33 -7.70 13.66 9.38
N PHE A 34 -7.69 14.57 10.36
CA PHE A 34 -8.94 15.02 11.01
C PHE A 34 -9.97 15.54 10.00
N LEU A 35 -9.55 16.37 9.03
CA LEU A 35 -10.44 16.90 8.00
C LEU A 35 -11.02 15.80 7.09
N GLN A 36 -10.20 14.82 6.71
CA GLN A 36 -10.66 13.66 5.92
C GLN A 36 -11.64 12.78 6.68
N ARG A 37 -11.51 12.68 8.01
CA ARG A 37 -12.46 11.97 8.86
C ARG A 37 -13.80 12.69 8.92
N VAL A 38 -13.80 14.02 8.98
CA VAL A 38 -15.04 14.83 8.97
C VAL A 38 -15.82 14.64 7.67
N THR A 39 -15.15 14.52 6.53
CA THR A 39 -15.83 14.29 5.23
C THR A 39 -16.32 12.84 5.05
N HIS A 40 -15.85 11.89 5.88
CA HIS A 40 -16.26 10.49 5.84
C HIS A 40 -16.79 10.02 7.22
N PRO A 41 -17.88 10.61 7.73
CA PRO A 41 -18.35 10.40 9.10
C PRO A 41 -18.84 8.97 9.38
N ARG A 42 -19.07 8.17 8.34
CA ARG A 42 -19.50 6.77 8.44
C ARG A 42 -18.34 5.78 8.50
N PHE A 43 -17.12 6.21 8.21
CA PHE A 43 -15.96 5.32 8.20
C PHE A 43 -15.50 5.06 9.63
N LYS A 44 -15.38 3.77 9.97
CA LYS A 44 -14.94 3.35 11.32
C LYS A 44 -13.42 3.37 11.45
N MET A 45 -12.72 2.90 10.42
CA MET A 45 -11.26 2.95 10.31
C MET A 45 -10.85 3.62 9.00
N PRO A 46 -10.94 4.96 8.91
CA PRO A 46 -10.56 5.70 7.71
C PRO A 46 -9.04 5.76 7.55
N TYR A 47 -8.54 5.22 6.43
CA TYR A 47 -7.13 5.21 6.06
C TYR A 47 -6.92 5.59 4.59
N VAL A 48 -5.69 5.99 4.29
CA VAL A 48 -5.18 6.15 2.94
C VAL A 48 -4.06 5.12 2.76
N VAL A 49 -4.17 4.29 1.74
CA VAL A 49 -3.21 3.23 1.44
C VAL A 49 -2.26 3.73 0.37
N GLN A 50 -0.97 3.53 0.57
CA GLN A 50 0.07 3.91 -0.38
C GLN A 50 0.94 2.70 -0.70
N LEU A 51 1.13 2.44 -1.99
CA LEU A 51 2.00 1.37 -2.48
C LEU A 51 3.31 1.97 -2.95
N TYR A 52 4.41 1.47 -2.39
CA TYR A 52 5.76 1.87 -2.73
C TYR A 52 6.57 0.69 -3.27
N ARG A 53 7.46 0.97 -4.21
CA ARG A 53 8.68 0.16 -4.42
C ARG A 53 9.68 0.54 -3.34
N ILE A 54 10.33 -0.46 -2.73
CA ILE A 54 11.30 -0.24 -1.65
C ILE A 54 12.62 0.33 -2.21
N GLU A 55 13.14 -0.26 -3.29
CA GLU A 55 14.41 0.15 -3.88
C GLU A 55 14.35 0.26 -5.42
N PRO A 56 14.57 1.47 -5.99
CA PRO A 56 14.62 2.75 -5.30
C PRO A 56 13.23 3.10 -4.71
N LYS A 57 13.21 3.83 -3.58
CA LYS A 57 11.95 4.22 -2.92
C LYS A 57 11.09 5.06 -3.86
N THR A 58 10.04 4.45 -4.41
CA THR A 58 9.20 5.06 -5.45
C THR A 58 7.73 4.84 -5.12
N LEU A 59 6.92 5.89 -5.08
CA LEU A 59 5.47 5.78 -4.92
C LEU A 59 4.87 5.27 -6.23
N LEU A 60 4.22 4.11 -6.19
CA LEU A 60 3.56 3.50 -7.35
C LEU A 60 2.07 3.84 -7.40
N GLY A 61 1.46 4.00 -6.23
CA GLY A 61 0.04 4.30 -6.16
C GLY A 61 -0.39 4.79 -4.79
N ARG A 62 -1.46 5.56 -4.77
CA ARG A 62 -2.12 6.05 -3.56
C ARG A 62 -3.62 5.92 -3.74
N SER A 63 -4.30 5.36 -2.75
CA SER A 63 -5.76 5.28 -2.72
C SER A 63 -6.39 6.61 -2.29
N GLU A 64 -7.70 6.72 -2.50
CA GLU A 64 -8.52 7.66 -1.74
C GLU A 64 -8.65 7.22 -0.27
N VAL A 65 -9.40 7.99 0.53
CA VAL A 65 -9.74 7.58 1.89
C VAL A 65 -10.69 6.39 1.80
N VAL A 66 -10.33 5.29 2.45
CA VAL A 66 -11.13 4.06 2.49
C VAL A 66 -11.37 3.63 3.94
N ASP A 67 -12.44 2.87 4.18
CA ASP A 67 -12.71 2.27 5.49
C ASP A 67 -12.10 0.87 5.55
N LEU A 68 -11.04 0.71 6.33
CA LEU A 68 -10.39 -0.60 6.50
C LEU A 68 -11.07 -1.48 7.55
N TRP A 69 -12.18 -1.02 8.16
CA TRP A 69 -12.91 -1.80 9.15
C TRP A 69 -13.51 -3.08 8.54
N MET A 70 -12.97 -4.24 8.95
CA MET A 70 -13.35 -5.55 8.41
C MET A 70 -13.25 -5.62 6.88
N ASN A 71 -12.27 -4.93 6.28
CA ASN A 71 -12.21 -4.80 4.83
C ASN A 71 -11.64 -6.03 4.09
N GLY A 72 -11.17 -7.04 4.82
CA GLY A 72 -10.56 -8.24 4.27
C GLY A 72 -9.05 -8.15 4.24
N ASP A 73 -8.43 -9.08 3.51
CA ASP A 73 -6.98 -9.29 3.50
C ASP A 73 -6.29 -8.54 2.34
N ILE A 74 -4.96 -8.59 2.36
CA ILE A 74 -4.11 -8.07 1.30
C ILE A 74 -3.71 -9.24 0.38
N GLU A 75 -3.85 -9.03 -0.92
CA GLU A 75 -3.51 -10.06 -1.92
C GLU A 75 -2.53 -9.50 -2.96
N TRP A 76 -1.37 -10.17 -3.07
CA TRP A 76 -0.32 -9.85 -4.01
C TRP A 76 -0.40 -10.78 -5.23
N GLN A 77 -1.01 -10.33 -6.32
CA GLN A 77 -1.13 -11.08 -7.58
C GLN A 77 -0.07 -10.60 -8.58
N LEU A 78 1.19 -10.67 -8.18
CA LEU A 78 2.33 -10.14 -8.95
C LEU A 78 3.15 -11.23 -9.64
N ASP A 79 3.20 -12.42 -9.05
CA ASP A 79 4.03 -13.53 -9.50
C ASP A 79 3.20 -14.82 -9.59
N ALA A 80 3.79 -15.89 -10.13
CA ALA A 80 3.10 -17.18 -10.26
C ALA A 80 2.60 -17.71 -8.89
N PRO A 81 1.44 -18.40 -8.84
CA PRO A 81 0.64 -18.90 -9.96
C PRO A 81 -0.36 -17.89 -10.55
N ILE A 82 -0.57 -16.74 -9.90
CA ILE A 82 -1.54 -15.71 -10.34
C ILE A 82 -0.79 -14.41 -10.65
N GLN A 83 -0.38 -14.25 -11.90
CA GLN A 83 0.36 -13.09 -12.39
C GLN A 83 -0.59 -12.08 -13.06
N ALA A 84 -1.40 -11.39 -12.25
CA ALA A 84 -2.38 -10.40 -12.74
C ALA A 84 -1.85 -8.95 -12.71
N ASN A 85 -0.63 -8.75 -12.19
CA ASN A 85 0.03 -7.46 -11.98
C ASN A 85 -0.83 -6.51 -11.13
N LYS A 86 -1.45 -7.07 -10.08
CA LYS A 86 -2.38 -6.38 -9.20
C LYS A 86 -2.06 -6.61 -7.73
N VAL A 87 -2.32 -5.59 -6.93
CA VAL A 87 -2.27 -5.67 -5.46
C VAL A 87 -3.62 -5.25 -4.92
N TYR A 88 -4.28 -6.15 -4.21
CA TYR A 88 -5.57 -5.88 -3.57
C TYR A 88 -5.33 -5.58 -2.10
N VAL A 89 -6.05 -4.59 -1.59
CA VAL A 89 -6.03 -4.22 -0.17
C VAL A 89 -7.48 -4.16 0.29
N GLY A 90 -7.91 -5.23 0.96
CA GLY A 90 -9.31 -5.45 1.27
C GLY A 90 -10.18 -5.47 0.02
N ARG A 91 -11.43 -5.05 0.16
CA ARG A 91 -12.42 -5.03 -0.94
C ARG A 91 -12.38 -3.77 -1.79
N ASP A 92 -11.82 -2.69 -1.27
CA ASP A 92 -12.02 -1.35 -1.84
C ASP A 92 -10.83 -0.83 -2.66
N VAL A 93 -9.62 -1.37 -2.46
CA VAL A 93 -8.40 -0.83 -3.09
C VAL A 93 -7.76 -1.88 -3.98
N VAL A 94 -7.53 -1.50 -5.24
CA VAL A 94 -6.79 -2.32 -6.21
C VAL A 94 -5.76 -1.45 -6.92
N PHE A 95 -4.48 -1.75 -6.70
CA PHE A 95 -3.40 -1.21 -7.52
C PHE A 95 -3.20 -2.10 -8.74
N LYS A 96 -3.11 -1.51 -9.92
CA LYS A 96 -2.98 -2.22 -11.20
C LYS A 96 -1.64 -1.87 -11.86
N ASN A 97 -1.21 -2.71 -12.80
CA ASN A 97 0.02 -2.54 -13.56
C ASN A 97 1.27 -2.51 -12.66
N ILE A 98 1.24 -3.28 -11.58
CA ILE A 98 2.38 -3.40 -10.67
C ILE A 98 3.33 -4.47 -11.24
N PRO A 99 4.62 -4.16 -11.47
CA PRO A 99 5.55 -5.12 -12.04
C PRO A 99 5.73 -6.34 -11.14
N SER A 100 6.04 -7.49 -11.75
CA SER A 100 6.43 -8.73 -11.04
C SER A 100 7.56 -8.46 -10.05
N GLU A 101 7.58 -9.19 -8.93
CA GLU A 101 8.72 -9.16 -8.01
C GLU A 101 9.85 -10.05 -8.54
N CYS A 102 9.48 -11.21 -9.09
CA CYS A 102 10.40 -12.17 -9.68
C CYS A 102 10.89 -11.68 -11.04
N THR A 103 12.01 -10.96 -11.05
CA THR A 103 12.70 -10.53 -12.28
C THR A 103 13.90 -11.44 -12.57
N GLU A 104 14.17 -11.74 -13.85
CA GLU A 104 15.22 -12.69 -14.29
C GLU A 104 16.65 -12.33 -13.82
N GLY A 105 16.88 -11.11 -13.36
CA GLY A 105 18.21 -10.59 -13.04
C GLY A 105 18.79 -10.98 -11.68
N ALA A 106 17.98 -11.43 -10.72
CA ALA A 106 18.47 -11.82 -9.39
C ALA A 106 17.63 -12.98 -8.82
N PRO A 107 18.26 -14.07 -8.35
CA PRO A 107 17.55 -15.13 -7.64
C PRO A 107 16.98 -14.59 -6.33
N ILE A 108 15.67 -14.32 -6.33
CA ILE A 108 14.94 -13.96 -5.13
C ILE A 108 14.42 -15.27 -4.49
N PRO A 109 14.69 -15.52 -3.18
CA PRO A 109 14.16 -16.69 -2.50
C PRO A 109 12.63 -16.78 -2.62
N GLY A 110 12.14 -17.89 -3.17
CA GLY A 110 10.71 -18.14 -3.40
C GLY A 110 10.22 -17.83 -4.83
N CYS A 111 11.02 -17.19 -5.67
CA CYS A 111 10.72 -17.07 -7.09
C CYS A 111 11.05 -18.39 -7.81
N PRO A 112 10.20 -18.86 -8.74
CA PRO A 112 10.55 -19.99 -9.59
C PRO A 112 11.78 -19.61 -10.43
N ASN A 113 12.82 -20.45 -10.40
CA ASN A 113 13.96 -20.30 -11.31
C ASN A 113 13.46 -20.49 -12.74
N THR A 114 13.24 -19.41 -13.48
CA THR A 114 13.16 -19.44 -14.94
C THR A 114 14.58 -19.57 -15.49
N ARG A 115 15.24 -20.71 -15.24
CA ARG A 115 16.35 -21.15 -16.10
C ARG A 115 15.73 -21.96 -17.24
N PRO A 116 16.05 -21.64 -18.51
CA PRO A 116 15.60 -22.42 -19.65
C PRO A 116 16.13 -23.87 -19.60
#